data_AF-A0A318D4U5-F1
#
_entry.id   AF-A0A318D4U5-F1
#
_cell.length_a   1.000
_cell.length_b   1.000
_cell.length_c   1.000
_cell.angle_alpha   90.00
_cell.angle_beta   90.00
_cell.angle_gamma   90.00
#
_symmetry.space_group_name_H-M   'P 1'
#
loop_
_entity.id
_entity.type
_entity.pdbx_description
1 polymer ?
#
loop_
_entity_poly.entity_id
_entity_poly.type
_entity_poly.pdbx_seq_one_letter_code
_entity_poly.pdbx_strand_id
1 'polypeptide(L)'
;MKIWGALLFVMLLTGCATPVSHTNIPLSTYDKDTEYGIEKRDDGFAITVYYSRYQFIPESDAVATACKSQLTAIAWEHADNKGRDIEPVNEQRIRISMGRNGLTGITSCQANAVAKWK
;
A
#
# COMPACT_ATOMS: atom_id res chain seq x y z
N MET A 1 29.95 32.31 9.07
CA MET A 1 29.34 31.40 10.09
C MET A 1 27.81 31.48 10.16
N LYS A 2 27.17 32.65 10.14
CA LYS A 2 25.69 32.77 10.25
C LYS A 2 24.88 32.07 9.14
N ILE A 3 25.38 32.07 7.90
CA ILE A 3 24.71 31.47 6.73
C ILE A 3 24.74 29.93 6.78
N TRP A 4 25.77 29.34 7.38
CA TRP A 4 25.92 27.88 7.46
C TRP A 4 24.93 27.25 8.44
N GLY A 5 24.60 27.93 9.54
CA GLY A 5 23.56 27.48 10.46
C GLY A 5 22.16 27.46 9.82
N ALA A 6 21.86 28.45 8.97
CA ALA A 6 20.59 28.50 8.25
C ALA A 6 20.46 27.37 7.21
N LEU A 7 21.55 27.06 6.50
CA LEU A 7 21.59 25.96 5.52
C LEU A 7 21.40 24.59 6.17
N LEU A 8 21.98 24.37 7.37
CA LEU A 8 21.77 23.14 8.14
C LEU A 8 20.33 23.00 8.63
N PHE A 9 19.69 24.11 9.02
CA PHE A 9 18.31 24.12 9.49
C PHE A 9 17.29 23.84 8.37
N VAL A 10 17.57 24.29 7.14
CA VAL A 10 16.71 24.00 5.97
C VAL A 10 16.76 22.53 5.57
N MET A 11 17.92 21.86 5.70
CA MET A 11 18.03 20.42 5.41
C MET A 11 17.28 19.53 6.42
N LEU A 12 17.04 20.01 7.64
CA LEU A 12 16.31 19.27 8.68
C LEU A 12 14.79 19.25 8.46
N LEU A 13 14.25 20.05 7.55
CA LEU A 13 12.80 20.17 7.32
C LEU A 13 12.26 19.28 6.18
N THR A 14 13.11 18.57 5.45
CA THR A 14 12.69 17.71 4.32
C THR A 14 12.49 16.26 4.77
N GLY A 15 11.58 16.03 5.72
CA GLY A 15 11.13 14.68 6.10
C GLY A 15 9.96 14.24 5.22
N CYS A 16 10.22 13.50 4.15
CA CYS A 16 9.16 12.87 3.34
C CYS A 16 8.67 11.58 4.03
N ALA A 17 7.41 11.54 4.47
CA ALA A 17 6.78 10.33 5.01
C ALA A 17 6.18 9.48 3.89
N THR A 18 7.03 8.79 3.12
CA THR A 18 6.60 7.80 2.11
C THR A 18 6.27 6.47 2.79
N PRO A 19 5.23 5.74 2.33
CA PRO A 19 4.94 4.40 2.87
C PRO A 19 6.13 3.47 2.60
N VAL A 20 6.45 2.61 3.55
CA VAL A 20 7.51 1.62 3.36
C VAL A 20 7.03 0.51 2.44
N SER A 21 7.87 0.09 1.48
CA SER A 21 7.53 -1.03 0.62
C SER A 21 7.70 -2.37 1.35
N HIS A 22 6.69 -3.23 1.27
CA HIS A 22 6.65 -4.59 1.79
C HIS A 22 6.96 -5.65 0.72
N THR A 23 7.26 -5.23 -0.52
CA THR A 23 7.63 -6.13 -1.61
C THR A 23 8.67 -5.50 -2.55
N ASN A 24 9.40 -6.35 -3.27
CA ASN A 24 10.35 -5.96 -4.33
C ASN A 24 9.81 -6.27 -5.74
N ILE A 25 8.58 -6.77 -5.85
CA ILE A 25 7.97 -7.05 -7.16
C ILE A 25 7.44 -5.75 -7.78
N PRO A 26 7.53 -5.60 -9.11
CA PRO A 26 6.86 -4.49 -9.79
C PRO A 26 5.34 -4.64 -9.63
N LEU A 27 4.68 -3.52 -9.34
CA LEU A 27 3.23 -3.46 -9.25
C LEU A 27 2.64 -3.11 -10.63
N SER A 28 1.54 -3.77 -10.96
CA SER A 28 0.72 -3.52 -12.14
C SER A 28 -0.43 -2.59 -11.77
N THR A 29 -0.79 -1.68 -12.67
CA THR A 29 -1.96 -0.81 -12.49
C THR A 29 -3.25 -1.64 -12.51
N TYR A 30 -4.07 -1.47 -11.48
CA TYR A 30 -5.43 -2.03 -11.41
C TYR A 30 -6.46 -0.98 -11.84
N ASP A 31 -6.41 0.19 -11.22
CA ASP A 31 -7.25 1.33 -11.56
C ASP A 31 -6.46 2.65 -11.41
N LYS A 32 -7.14 3.80 -11.42
CA LYS A 32 -6.52 5.13 -11.31
C LYS A 32 -5.79 5.39 -9.99
N ASP A 33 -6.19 4.72 -8.91
CA ASP A 33 -5.70 4.93 -7.54
C ASP A 33 -4.97 3.70 -6.99
N THR A 34 -5.07 2.56 -7.68
CA THR A 34 -4.67 1.24 -7.17
C THR A 34 -3.69 0.55 -8.09
N GLU A 35 -2.58 0.09 -7.52
CA GLU A 35 -1.63 -0.82 -8.13
C GLU A 35 -1.54 -2.10 -7.30
N TYR A 36 -1.22 -3.23 -7.93
CA TYR A 36 -1.12 -4.51 -7.24
C TYR A 36 -0.01 -5.39 -7.81
N GLY A 37 0.48 -6.31 -6.99
CA GLY A 37 1.46 -7.31 -7.37
C GLY A 37 1.12 -8.64 -6.72
N ILE A 38 1.35 -9.72 -7.46
CA ILE A 38 1.08 -11.09 -7.01
C ILE A 38 2.37 -11.89 -7.09
N GLU A 39 2.74 -12.48 -5.97
CA GLU A 39 3.89 -13.36 -5.84
C GLU A 39 3.39 -14.78 -5.57
N LYS A 40 3.81 -15.74 -6.39
CA LYS A 40 3.40 -17.14 -6.21
C LYS A 40 4.00 -17.72 -4.94
N ARG A 41 3.24 -18.55 -4.23
CA ARG A 41 3.69 -19.35 -3.10
C ARG A 41 3.23 -20.80 -3.27
N ASP A 42 3.88 -21.71 -2.57
CA ASP A 42 3.53 -23.14 -2.63
C ASP A 42 2.13 -23.40 -2.07
N ASP A 43 1.73 -22.67 -1.03
CA ASP A 43 0.44 -22.80 -0.33
C ASP A 43 -0.61 -21.78 -0.79
N GLY A 44 -0.30 -20.94 -1.78
CA GLY A 44 -1.10 -19.75 -2.03
C GLY A 44 -0.46 -18.73 -2.95
N PHE A 45 -0.67 -17.47 -2.62
CA PHE A 45 0.04 -16.35 -3.20
C PHE A 45 0.14 -15.20 -2.19
N ALA A 46 1.22 -14.43 -2.30
CA ALA A 46 1.30 -13.13 -1.67
C ALA A 46 0.61 -12.11 -2.58
N ILE A 47 -0.19 -11.24 -1.99
CA ILE A 47 -0.73 -10.07 -2.66
C ILE A 47 -0.20 -8.82 -1.99
N THR A 48 0.27 -7.88 -2.81
CA THR A 48 0.62 -6.53 -2.39
C THR A 48 -0.23 -5.55 -3.16
N VAL A 49 -0.83 -4.59 -2.46
CA VAL A 49 -1.60 -3.49 -3.04
C VAL A 49 -0.98 -2.18 -2.62
N TYR A 50 -0.85 -1.26 -3.55
CA TYR A 50 -0.55 0.14 -3.30
C TYR A 50 -1.76 0.97 -3.71
N TYR A 51 -2.37 1.65 -2.74
CA TYR A 51 -3.53 2.51 -2.93
C TYR A 51 -3.15 3.95 -2.59
N SER A 52 -3.45 4.90 -3.45
CA SER A 52 -3.19 6.31 -3.18
C SER A 52 -4.27 7.22 -3.72
N ARG A 53 -4.61 8.26 -2.95
CA ARG A 53 -5.59 9.26 -3.36
C ARG A 53 -5.24 10.63 -2.80
N TYR A 54 -5.62 11.67 -3.54
CA TYR A 54 -5.59 13.04 -3.05
C TYR A 54 -6.61 13.23 -1.92
N GLN A 55 -6.18 13.90 -0.85
CA GLN A 55 -7.02 14.26 0.28
C GLN A 55 -6.65 15.64 0.81
N PHE A 56 -7.58 16.59 0.71
CA PHE A 56 -7.42 17.91 1.33
C PHE A 56 -7.39 17.81 2.87
N ILE A 57 -8.32 17.05 3.46
CA ILE A 57 -8.33 16.69 4.88
C ILE A 57 -7.81 15.25 5.01
N PRO A 58 -6.79 14.99 5.85
CA PRO A 58 -6.25 13.64 6.00
C PRO A 58 -7.27 12.71 6.67
N GLU A 59 -7.79 11.75 5.92
CA GLU A 59 -8.63 10.67 6.46
C GLU A 59 -7.88 9.34 6.31
N SER A 60 -6.79 9.20 7.08
CA SER A 60 -5.90 8.03 7.00
C SER A 60 -6.64 6.71 7.23
N ASP A 61 -7.63 6.69 8.12
CA ASP A 61 -8.42 5.48 8.41
C ASP A 61 -9.29 5.07 7.22
N ALA A 62 -9.87 6.04 6.50
CA ALA A 62 -10.62 5.77 5.28
C ALA A 62 -9.72 5.21 4.17
N VAL A 63 -8.50 5.74 4.02
CA VAL A 63 -7.51 5.23 3.05
C VAL A 63 -7.05 3.82 3.44
N ALA A 64 -6.76 3.58 4.73
CA ALA A 64 -6.35 2.27 5.22
C ALA A 64 -7.46 1.22 5.01
N THR A 65 -8.72 1.59 5.25
CA THR A 65 -9.88 0.72 5.03
C THR A 65 -10.06 0.39 3.55
N ALA A 66 -10.00 1.41 2.68
CA ALA A 66 -10.07 1.20 1.23
C ALA A 66 -8.94 0.31 0.71
N CYS A 67 -7.71 0.55 1.19
CA CYS A 67 -6.53 -0.23 0.84
C CYS A 67 -6.65 -1.72 1.22
N LYS A 68 -7.17 -2.03 2.42
CA LYS A 68 -7.46 -3.41 2.82
C LYS A 68 -8.58 -4.03 1.97
N SER A 69 -9.64 -3.27 1.73
CA SER A 69 -10.77 -3.73 0.91
C SER A 69 -10.33 -4.07 -0.52
N GLN A 70 -9.51 -3.23 -1.15
CA GLN A 70 -8.95 -3.49 -2.48
C GLN A 70 -8.05 -4.73 -2.46
N LEU A 71 -7.20 -4.89 -1.44
CA LEU A 71 -6.37 -6.09 -1.30
C LEU A 71 -7.22 -7.36 -1.23
N THR A 72 -8.30 -7.36 -0.44
CA THR A 72 -9.17 -8.53 -0.33
C THR A 72 -9.91 -8.79 -1.64
N ALA A 73 -10.44 -7.74 -2.29
CA ALA A 73 -11.14 -7.87 -3.57
C ALA A 73 -10.24 -8.44 -4.67
N ILE A 74 -9.04 -7.89 -4.85
CA ILE A 74 -8.09 -8.34 -5.87
C ILE A 74 -7.60 -9.77 -5.56
N ALA A 75 -7.48 -10.16 -4.29
CA ALA A 75 -7.16 -11.53 -3.93
C ALA A 75 -8.24 -12.52 -4.40
N TRP A 76 -9.51 -12.20 -4.18
CA TRP A 76 -10.63 -13.02 -4.66
C TRP A 76 -10.72 -13.04 -6.18
N GLU A 77 -10.60 -11.89 -6.84
CA GLU A 77 -10.61 -11.82 -8.30
C GLU A 77 -9.46 -12.63 -8.92
N HIS A 78 -8.27 -12.59 -8.33
CA HIS A 78 -7.18 -13.43 -8.78
C HIS A 78 -7.48 -14.92 -8.64
N ALA A 79 -8.07 -15.32 -7.51
CA ALA A 79 -8.46 -16.70 -7.24
C ALA A 79 -9.51 -17.18 -8.26
N ASP A 80 -10.54 -16.38 -8.52
CA ASP A 80 -11.58 -16.64 -9.51
C ASP A 80 -11.01 -16.77 -10.92
N ASN A 81 -10.08 -15.87 -11.30
CA ASN A 81 -9.37 -15.93 -12.58
C ASN A 81 -8.48 -17.18 -12.73
N LYS A 82 -8.07 -17.80 -11.61
CA LYS A 82 -7.34 -19.08 -11.59
C LYS A 82 -8.26 -20.28 -11.52
N GLY A 83 -9.57 -20.08 -11.35
CA GLY A 83 -10.54 -21.16 -11.14
C GLY A 83 -10.27 -21.93 -9.84
N ARG A 84 -9.77 -21.26 -8.80
CA ARG A 84 -9.46 -21.86 -7.50
C ARG A 84 -10.01 -21.00 -6.38
N ASP A 85 -10.50 -21.63 -5.31
CA ASP A 85 -10.92 -20.91 -4.12
C ASP A 85 -9.74 -20.62 -3.17
N ILE A 86 -9.85 -19.52 -2.42
CA ILE A 86 -8.95 -19.20 -1.31
C ILE A 86 -9.65 -19.27 0.05
N GLU A 87 -8.89 -19.52 1.10
CA GLU A 87 -9.33 -19.25 2.46
C GLU A 87 -9.62 -17.75 2.64
N PRO A 88 -10.59 -17.37 3.48
CA PRO A 88 -10.82 -15.96 3.79
C PRO A 88 -9.54 -15.27 4.29
N VAL A 89 -9.17 -14.17 3.64
CA VAL A 89 -7.99 -13.39 4.02
C VAL A 89 -8.22 -12.83 5.43
N ASN A 90 -7.33 -13.16 6.36
CA ASN A 90 -7.41 -12.64 7.72
C ASN A 90 -7.01 -11.15 7.74
N GLU A 91 -8.02 -10.28 7.89
CA GLU A 91 -7.83 -8.83 7.86
C GLU A 91 -6.90 -8.28 8.95
N GLN A 92 -6.83 -8.96 10.10
CA GLN A 92 -5.95 -8.56 11.20
C GLN A 92 -4.48 -8.86 10.91
N ARG A 93 -4.21 -9.79 9.98
CA ARG A 93 -2.86 -10.16 9.55
C ARG A 93 -2.38 -9.39 8.32
N ILE A 94 -3.23 -8.54 7.75
CA ILE A 94 -2.84 -7.64 6.65
C ILE A 94 -1.87 -6.61 7.21
N ARG A 95 -0.64 -6.62 6.70
CA ARG A 95 0.38 -5.63 7.03
C ARG A 95 0.10 -4.39 6.23
N ILE A 96 -0.11 -3.27 6.90
CA ILE A 96 -0.34 -1.97 6.26
C ILE A 96 0.79 -1.01 6.58
N SER A 97 1.20 -0.23 5.58
CA SER A 97 2.07 0.92 5.74
C SER A 97 1.40 2.13 5.13
N MET A 98 1.36 3.22 5.90
CA MET A 98 0.76 4.47 5.48
C MET A 98 1.85 5.51 5.23
N GLY A 99 1.61 6.39 4.27
CA GLY A 99 2.42 7.56 4.03
C GLY A 99 1.56 8.74 3.61
N ARG A 100 2.07 9.94 3.82
CA ARG A 100 1.42 11.17 3.39
C ARG A 100 2.45 12.14 2.86
N ASN A 101 2.20 12.61 1.65
CA ASN A 101 2.96 13.70 1.06
C ASN A 101 2.25 15.03 1.36
N GLY A 102 2.82 15.81 2.28
CA GLY A 102 2.27 17.12 2.67
C GLY A 102 2.32 18.18 1.57
N LEU A 103 3.18 18.02 0.56
CA LEU A 103 3.29 18.96 -0.56
C LEU A 103 2.20 18.73 -1.61
N THR A 104 1.90 17.46 -1.93
CA THR A 104 0.89 17.11 -2.93
C THR A 104 -0.49 16.87 -2.33
N GLY A 105 -0.60 16.71 -1.01
CA GLY A 105 -1.85 16.33 -0.34
C GLY A 105 -2.26 14.87 -0.62
N ILE A 106 -1.35 14.04 -1.12
CA ILE A 106 -1.64 12.63 -1.40
C ILE A 106 -1.41 11.80 -0.13
N THR A 107 -2.39 10.99 0.21
CA THR A 107 -2.26 9.92 1.21
C THR A 107 -2.16 8.60 0.47
N SER A 108 -1.18 7.79 0.85
CA SER A 108 -0.90 6.49 0.25
C SER A 108 -0.88 5.40 1.31
N CYS A 109 -1.34 4.22 0.94
CA CYS A 109 -1.31 3.00 1.72
C CYS A 109 -0.69 1.89 0.89
N GLN A 110 0.17 1.10 1.51
CA GLN A 110 0.53 -0.20 0.97
C GLN A 110 0.05 -1.30 1.91
N ALA A 111 -0.65 -2.28 1.37
CA ALA A 111 -1.13 -3.44 2.10
C ALA A 111 -0.49 -4.72 1.54
N ASN A 112 -0.12 -5.64 2.43
CA ASN A 112 0.44 -6.94 2.07
C ASN A 112 -0.23 -8.04 2.88
N ALA A 113 -0.60 -9.13 2.20
CA ALA A 113 -1.20 -10.30 2.80
C ALA A 113 -0.84 -11.58 2.04
N VAL A 114 -1.12 -12.72 2.68
CA VAL A 114 -1.00 -14.04 2.07
C VAL A 114 -2.38 -14.65 1.96
N ALA A 115 -2.80 -14.95 0.74
CA ALA A 115 -4.00 -15.72 0.46
C ALA A 115 -3.61 -17.17 0.26
N LYS A 116 -4.24 -18.07 1.02
CA LYS A 116 -4.00 -19.51 0.94
C LYS A 116 -5.05 -20.16 0.06
N TRP A 117 -4.65 -21.12 -0.74
CA TRP A 117 -5.60 -21.95 -1.48
C TRP A 117 -6.42 -22.81 -0.51
N LYS A 118 -7.69 -23.06 -0.85
CA LYS A 118 -8.46 -24.14 -0.23
C LYS A 118 -8.04 -25.51 -0.76
#